data_AF-A0AAN2PI64-F1
#
_entry.id   AF-A0AAN2PI64-F1
#
_cell.length_a   1.000
_cell.length_b   1.000
_cell.length_c   1.000
_cell.angle_alpha   90.00
_cell.angle_beta   90.00
_cell.angle_gamma   90.00
#
_symmetry.space_group_name_H-M   'P 1'
#
loop_
_entity.id
_entity.type
_entity.pdbx_description
1 polymer ?
#
loop_
_entity_poly.entity_id
_entity_poly.type
_entity_poly.pdbx_seq_one_letter_code
_entity_poly.pdbx_strand_id
1 'polypeptide(L)'
;MFGSLNKTKLIKNDLKGIAKLMYQDVSDDNWDQENLTKRNLDFTIESIRYIDAYTKRLGTTQMGRELLKNHFDNFVVRIGAYIGEVIKRNIYQDYKWYEYDSVYHFSSALD
;
A
#
# COMPACT_ATOMS: atom_id res chain seq x y z
N MET A 1 -5.17 19.20 39.05
CA MET A 1 -4.50 18.05 38.44
C MET A 1 -4.58 18.22 36.93
N PHE A 2 -3.45 18.11 36.24
CA PHE A 2 -3.30 18.41 34.82
C PHE A 2 -4.13 17.44 33.97
N GLY A 3 -5.21 17.93 33.36
CA GLY A 3 -5.87 17.20 32.29
C GLY A 3 -4.94 17.18 31.08
N SER A 4 -4.42 16.00 30.74
CA SER A 4 -3.67 15.82 29.50
C SER A 4 -4.60 16.08 28.33
N LEU A 5 -4.51 17.28 27.74
CA LEU A 5 -4.96 17.53 26.39
C LEU A 5 -4.06 16.69 25.48
N ASN A 6 -4.43 15.43 25.26
CA ASN A 6 -3.86 14.64 24.16
C ASN A 6 -4.24 15.37 22.87
N LYS A 7 -3.39 16.30 22.42
CA LYS A 7 -3.52 16.90 21.09
C LYS A 7 -3.49 15.75 20.10
N THR A 8 -4.62 15.50 19.45
CA THR A 8 -4.69 14.60 18.31
C THR A 8 -3.61 15.05 17.34
N LYS A 9 -2.62 14.19 17.05
CA LYS A 9 -1.49 14.53 16.20
C LYS A 9 -1.66 13.79 14.88
N LEU A 10 -1.51 14.50 13.77
CA LEU A 10 -1.46 13.88 12.46
C LEU A 10 -0.28 12.90 12.38
N ILE A 11 -0.57 11.68 11.96
CA ILE A 11 0.41 10.60 11.83
C ILE A 11 0.86 10.57 10.37
N LYS A 12 2.17 10.74 10.12
CA LYS A 12 2.73 10.71 8.76
C LYS A 12 2.62 9.30 8.20
N ASN A 13 2.12 9.20 6.97
CA ASN A 13 1.93 7.92 6.30
C ASN A 13 3.16 7.55 5.45
N ASP A 14 4.16 6.90 6.05
CA ASP A 14 5.34 6.37 5.37
C ASP A 14 5.28 4.84 5.25
N LEU A 15 4.62 4.38 4.18
CA LEU A 15 4.46 2.95 3.90
C LEU A 15 5.48 2.42 2.89
N LYS A 16 6.59 3.14 2.67
CA LYS A 16 7.61 2.71 1.72
C LYS A 16 8.14 1.32 2.04
N GLY A 17 8.26 0.96 3.32
CA GLY A 17 8.63 -0.39 3.75
C GLY A 17 7.61 -1.45 3.32
N ILE A 18 6.32 -1.19 3.59
CA ILE A 18 5.21 -2.07 3.19
C ILE A 18 5.15 -2.24 1.67
N ALA A 19 5.35 -1.16 0.92
CA ALA A 19 5.33 -1.20 -0.54
C ALA A 19 6.42 -2.13 -1.13
N LYS A 20 7.58 -2.25 -0.47
CA LYS A 20 8.65 -3.16 -0.90
C LYS A 20 8.29 -4.63 -0.71
N LEU A 21 7.38 -4.95 0.20
CA LEU A 21 6.93 -6.34 0.40
C LEU A 21 6.32 -6.92 -0.87
N MET A 22 5.80 -6.09 -1.78
CA MET A 22 5.31 -6.53 -3.10
C MET A 22 6.35 -7.30 -3.92
N TYR A 23 7.65 -7.12 -3.68
CA TYR A 23 8.73 -7.85 -4.37
C TYR A 23 9.77 -8.48 -3.44
N GLN A 24 9.54 -8.42 -2.12
CA GLN A 24 10.43 -9.02 -1.12
C GLN A 24 9.80 -10.24 -0.44
N ASP A 25 8.47 -10.28 -0.38
CA ASP A 25 7.70 -11.36 0.22
C ASP A 25 6.70 -11.86 -0.83
N VAL A 26 7.22 -12.70 -1.72
CA VAL A 26 6.58 -13.17 -2.95
C VAL A 26 6.30 -14.67 -2.82
N SER A 27 5.15 -15.12 -3.31
CA SER A 27 4.77 -16.53 -3.25
C SER A 27 5.63 -17.40 -4.16
N ASP A 28 5.65 -18.72 -3.95
CA ASP A 28 6.39 -19.67 -4.80
C ASP A 28 5.76 -19.88 -6.19
N ASP A 29 4.66 -19.18 -6.53
CA ASP A 29 4.09 -19.23 -7.87
C ASP A 29 5.09 -18.68 -8.91
N ASN A 30 5.29 -19.43 -9.99
CA ASN A 30 6.28 -19.06 -11.01
C ASN A 30 6.02 -17.69 -11.62
N TRP A 31 4.75 -17.34 -11.84
CA TRP A 31 4.43 -16.02 -12.39
C TRP A 31 4.78 -14.92 -11.39
N ASP A 32 4.47 -15.12 -10.11
CA ASP A 32 4.81 -14.17 -9.05
C ASP A 32 6.33 -13.95 -8.98
N GLN A 33 7.14 -15.01 -8.99
CA GLN A 33 8.61 -14.93 -8.96
C GLN A 33 9.20 -14.19 -10.18
N GLU A 34 8.63 -14.41 -11.37
CA GLU A 34 9.09 -13.76 -12.60
C GLU A 34 8.67 -12.29 -12.68
N ASN A 35 7.49 -11.93 -12.14
CA ASN A 35 6.86 -10.64 -12.38
C ASN A 35 6.94 -9.68 -11.18
N LEU A 36 6.82 -10.17 -9.95
CA LEU A 36 6.88 -9.37 -8.72
C LEU A 36 8.33 -9.16 -8.26
N THR A 37 9.14 -8.59 -9.14
CA THR A 37 10.56 -8.36 -8.88
C THR A 37 10.83 -6.88 -8.64
N LYS A 38 11.91 -6.55 -7.92
CA LYS A 38 12.37 -5.17 -7.73
C LYS A 38 12.58 -4.42 -9.07
N ARG A 39 12.94 -5.15 -10.13
CA ARG A 39 13.15 -4.58 -11.47
C ARG A 39 11.83 -4.17 -12.12
N ASN A 40 10.80 -4.99 -12.00
CA ASN A 40 9.49 -4.73 -12.60
C ASN A 40 8.66 -3.77 -11.74
N LEU A 41 8.88 -3.79 -10.42
CA LEU A 41 8.20 -2.97 -9.43
C LEU A 41 9.10 -1.83 -8.91
N ASP A 42 9.48 -0.94 -9.82
CA ASP A 42 10.43 0.16 -9.62
C ASP A 42 9.79 1.50 -9.21
N PHE A 43 8.49 1.50 -8.90
CA PHE A 43 7.66 2.65 -8.56
C PHE A 43 7.43 3.67 -9.70
N THR A 44 7.60 3.27 -10.96
CA THR A 44 7.14 4.03 -12.14
C THR A 44 5.64 3.86 -12.37
N ILE A 45 5.03 4.73 -13.18
CA ILE A 45 3.62 4.55 -13.59
C ILE A 45 3.46 3.23 -14.35
N GLU A 46 4.43 2.89 -15.19
CA GLU A 46 4.47 1.67 -15.98
C GLU A 46 4.51 0.41 -15.12
N SER A 47 5.09 0.47 -13.91
CA SER A 47 5.13 -0.66 -12.99
C SER A 47 3.74 -1.09 -12.49
N ILE A 48 2.74 -0.19 -12.54
CA ILE A 48 1.35 -0.49 -12.15
C ILE A 48 0.77 -1.62 -13.00
N ARG A 49 1.24 -1.82 -14.24
CA ARG A 49 0.78 -2.92 -15.11
C ARG A 49 0.98 -4.30 -14.47
N TYR A 50 2.06 -4.49 -13.70
CA TYR A 50 2.35 -5.74 -13.01
C TYR A 50 1.43 -5.92 -11.81
N ILE A 51 1.10 -4.83 -11.11
CA ILE A 51 0.11 -4.84 -10.02
C ILE A 51 -1.29 -5.17 -10.56
N ASP A 52 -1.71 -4.58 -11.69
CA ASP A 52 -2.98 -4.90 -12.35
C ASP A 52 -3.03 -6.38 -12.78
N ALA A 53 -1.98 -6.88 -13.42
CA ALA A 53 -1.89 -8.29 -13.79
C ALA A 53 -1.94 -9.21 -12.55
N TYR A 54 -1.24 -8.84 -11.47
CA TYR A 54 -1.23 -9.61 -10.24
C TYR A 54 -2.61 -9.64 -9.55
N THR A 55 -3.27 -8.49 -9.42
CA THR A 55 -4.62 -8.43 -8.81
C THR A 55 -5.65 -9.24 -9.61
N LYS A 56 -5.56 -9.24 -10.93
CA LYS A 56 -6.37 -10.13 -11.79
C LYS A 56 -6.09 -11.60 -11.49
N ARG A 57 -4.83 -12.01 -11.32
CA ARG A 57 -4.47 -13.39 -10.96
C ARG A 57 -4.98 -13.78 -9.59
N LEU A 58 -4.88 -12.88 -8.60
CA LEU A 58 -5.43 -13.06 -7.26
C LEU A 58 -6.94 -13.37 -7.32
N GLY A 59 -7.70 -12.63 -8.16
CA GLY A 59 -9.16 -12.83 -8.27
C GLY A 59 -9.60 -14.03 -9.13
N THR A 60 -8.75 -14.55 -10.02
CA THR A 60 -9.17 -15.52 -11.06
C THR A 60 -8.59 -16.92 -10.87
N THR A 61 -7.41 -17.05 -10.28
CA THR A 61 -6.77 -18.37 -10.06
C THR A 61 -7.29 -19.03 -8.78
N GLN A 62 -7.16 -20.36 -8.68
CA GLN A 62 -7.53 -21.06 -7.44
C GLN A 62 -6.61 -20.63 -6.28
N MET A 63 -5.30 -20.71 -6.49
CA MET A 63 -4.29 -20.28 -5.51
C MET A 63 -4.48 -18.82 -5.10
N GLY A 64 -4.72 -17.92 -6.06
CA GLY A 64 -4.96 -16.50 -5.78
C GLY A 64 -6.19 -16.26 -4.91
N ARG A 65 -7.29 -17.00 -5.15
CA ARG A 65 -8.50 -16.89 -4.33
C ARG A 65 -8.30 -17.42 -2.92
N GLU A 66 -7.53 -18.49 -2.76
CA GLU A 66 -7.14 -19.01 -1.44
C GLU A 66 -6.24 -18.01 -0.68
N LEU A 67 -5.26 -17.42 -1.36
CA LEU A 67 -4.42 -16.36 -0.80
C LEU A 67 -5.23 -15.14 -0.37
N LEU A 68 -6.12 -14.65 -1.24
CA LEU A 68 -7.01 -13.53 -0.90
C LEU A 68 -7.89 -13.84 0.31
N LYS A 69 -8.46 -15.05 0.38
CA LYS A 69 -9.30 -15.45 1.52
C LYS A 69 -8.54 -15.41 2.84
N ASN A 70 -7.28 -15.82 2.84
CA ASN A 70 -6.48 -15.95 4.07
C ASN A 70 -5.72 -14.66 4.44
N HIS A 71 -5.45 -13.78 3.47
CA HIS A 71 -4.54 -12.65 3.63
C HIS A 71 -5.04 -11.36 2.97
N PHE A 72 -6.36 -11.18 2.84
CA PHE A 72 -6.98 -10.02 2.18
C PHE A 72 -6.39 -8.68 2.64
N ASP A 73 -6.36 -8.42 3.95
CA ASP A 73 -5.88 -7.16 4.52
C ASP A 73 -4.41 -6.89 4.15
N ASN A 74 -3.58 -7.93 4.14
CA ASN A 74 -2.17 -7.81 3.73
C ASN A 74 -2.05 -7.38 2.27
N PHE A 75 -2.87 -7.94 1.37
CA PHE A 75 -2.84 -7.55 -0.04
C PHE A 75 -3.34 -6.13 -0.25
N VAL A 76 -4.46 -5.75 0.38
CA VAL A 76 -4.99 -4.38 0.31
C VAL A 76 -3.95 -3.36 0.77
N VAL A 77 -3.31 -3.62 1.91
CA VAL A 77 -2.30 -2.74 2.49
C VAL A 77 -1.04 -2.66 1.61
N ARG A 78 -0.53 -3.79 1.11
CA ARG A 78 0.69 -3.81 0.27
C ARG A 78 0.48 -3.17 -1.09
N ILE A 79 -0.62 -3.50 -1.77
CA ILE A 79 -0.97 -2.95 -3.08
C ILE A 79 -1.25 -1.45 -2.95
N GLY A 80 -2.02 -1.04 -1.94
CA GLY A 80 -2.31 0.36 -1.66
C GLY A 80 -1.03 1.16 -1.35
N ALA A 81 -0.14 0.61 -0.52
CA ALA A 81 1.15 1.23 -0.24
C ALA A 81 2.00 1.39 -1.51
N TYR A 82 2.04 0.37 -2.37
CA TYR A 82 2.80 0.43 -3.62
C TYR A 82 2.27 1.51 -4.57
N ILE A 83 0.95 1.54 -4.82
CA ILE A 83 0.31 2.56 -5.67
C ILE A 83 0.52 3.95 -5.07
N GLY A 84 0.38 4.10 -3.75
CA GLY A 84 0.64 5.36 -3.05
C GLY A 84 2.08 5.86 -3.27
N GLU A 85 3.07 4.98 -3.21
CA GLU A 85 4.47 5.33 -3.50
C GLU A 85 4.70 5.69 -4.98
N VAL A 86 4.00 5.05 -5.92
CA VAL A 86 4.02 5.47 -7.33
C VAL A 86 3.47 6.89 -7.47
N ILE A 87 2.31 7.18 -6.88
CA ILE A 87 1.69 8.53 -6.94
C ILE A 87 2.65 9.57 -6.34
N LYS A 88 3.16 9.35 -5.12
CA LYS A 88 4.10 10.24 -4.44
C LYS A 88 5.32 10.62 -5.28
N ARG A 89 5.85 9.68 -6.08
CA ARG A 89 7.05 9.89 -6.91
C ARG A 89 6.77 10.58 -8.24
N ASN A 90 5.54 10.54 -8.71
CA ASN A 90 5.18 11.01 -10.05
C ASN A 90 4.34 12.29 -10.05
N ILE A 91 3.96 12.81 -8.88
CA ILE A 91 3.32 14.13 -8.75
C ILE A 91 4.37 15.23 -8.49
N TYR A 92 4.27 16.33 -9.23
CA TYR A 92 5.15 17.50 -9.11
C TYR A 92 4.63 18.52 -8.08
N GLN A 93 4.22 18.04 -6.91
CA GLN A 93 3.72 18.90 -5.84
C GLN A 93 4.03 18.27 -4.48
N ASP A 94 4.43 19.12 -3.53
CA ASP A 94 4.75 18.69 -2.16
C ASP A 94 3.45 18.50 -1.35
N TYR A 95 2.93 17.28 -1.37
CA TYR A 95 1.79 16.89 -0.56
C TYR A 95 2.23 16.35 0.79
N LYS A 96 1.51 16.74 1.86
CA LYS A 96 1.67 16.14 3.18
C LYS A 96 0.79 14.89 3.28
N TRP A 97 1.41 13.72 3.35
CA TRP A 97 0.72 12.44 3.43
C TRP A 97 0.52 12.02 4.88
N TYR A 98 -0.75 11.88 5.28
CA TYR A 98 -1.15 11.48 6.61
C TYR A 98 -2.07 10.27 6.58
N GLU A 99 -2.09 9.49 7.65
CA GLU A 99 -2.98 8.35 7.80
C GLU A 99 -4.42 8.83 7.96
N TYR A 100 -5.36 8.13 7.31
CA TYR A 100 -6.77 8.51 7.28
C TYR A 100 -7.35 8.71 8.69
N ASP A 101 -7.17 7.74 9.61
CA ASP A 101 -7.71 7.82 10.96
C ASP A 101 -7.16 9.03 11.73
N SER A 102 -5.86 9.34 11.54
CA SER A 102 -5.24 10.51 12.16
C SER A 102 -5.83 11.82 11.63
N VAL A 103 -6.16 11.88 10.34
CA VAL A 103 -6.83 13.04 9.73
C VAL A 103 -8.28 13.12 10.22
N TYR A 104 -9.03 12.02 10.20
CA TYR A 104 -10.42 11.96 10.61
C TYR A 104 -10.62 12.40 12.08
N HIS A 105 -9.78 11.91 12.99
CA HIS A 105 -9.83 12.32 14.39
C HIS A 105 -9.30 13.73 14.63
N PHE A 106 -8.40 14.23 13.78
CA PHE A 106 -7.95 15.62 13.84
C PHE A 106 -9.02 16.59 13.30
N SER A 107 -9.73 16.20 12.24
CA SER A 107 -10.73 17.03 11.56
C SER A 107 -12.09 17.01 12.23
N SER A 108 -12.49 15.91 12.86
CA SER A 108 -13.75 15.84 13.64
C SER A 108 -13.73 16.69 14.91
N ALA A 109 -12.56 17.23 15.29
CA ALA A 109 -12.45 18.27 16.32
C ALA A 109 -12.66 19.70 15.78
N LEU A 110 -12.98 19.86 14.49
CA LEU A 110 -13.24 21.15 13.82
C LEU A 110 -14.73 21.40 13.51
N ASP A 111 -15.62 20.48 13.89
CA ASP A 111 -17.07 20.67 13.88
C ASP A 111 -17.58 21.14 15.26
#